data_AF-A0A0Q0SQZ0-F1
#
_entry.id   AF-A0A0Q0SQZ0-F1
#
_cell.length_a   1.000
_cell.length_b   1.000
_cell.length_c   1.000
_cell.angle_alpha   90.00
_cell.angle_beta   90.00
_cell.angle_gamma   90.00
#
_symmetry.space_group_name_H-M   'P 1'
#
loop_
_entity.id
_entity.type
_entity.pdbx_description
1 polymer ?
#
loop_
_entity_poly.entity_id
_entity_poly.type
_entity_poly.pdbx_seq_one_letter_code
_entity_poly.pdbx_strand_id
1 'polypeptide(L)'
;MNQEIEDLIRDIWQSENPVRRAEELGQGLNQGAQAGIQDIISKIRARAIARASLASSTDANSIDEGAISIDNASNKHSLLLLYFAMYDSDSLADYSVDARERCLKGWSEQTDFPIEVIREAVILGVNGLRSLI
;
A
#
# COMPACT_ATOMS: atom_id res chain seq x y z
N MET A 1 15.94 7.92 10.58
CA MET A 1 15.79 8.55 9.24
C MET A 1 14.37 8.43 8.70
N ASN A 2 13.47 7.68 9.35
CA ASN A 2 12.18 7.30 8.77
C ASN A 2 10.94 7.84 9.51
N GLN A 3 11.14 8.66 10.55
CA GLN A 3 10.10 9.49 11.17
C GLN A 3 9.38 10.37 10.13
N GLU A 4 10.13 10.83 9.12
CA GLU A 4 9.64 11.69 8.03
C GLU A 4 8.51 11.02 7.23
N ILE A 5 8.56 9.71 7.00
CA ILE A 5 7.49 8.99 6.28
C ILE A 5 6.25 8.86 7.15
N GLU A 6 6.40 8.48 8.43
CA GLU A 6 5.23 8.43 9.34
C GLU A 6 4.56 9.80 9.47
N ASP A 7 5.35 10.87 9.53
CA ASP A 7 4.84 12.23 9.62
C ASP A 7 4.09 12.63 8.34
N LEU A 8 4.58 12.26 7.16
CA LEU A 8 3.85 12.44 5.90
C LEU A 8 2.51 11.69 5.89
N ILE A 9 2.47 10.44 6.34
CA ILE A 9 1.23 9.66 6.38
C ILE A 9 0.25 10.23 7.42
N ARG A 10 0.75 10.68 8.57
CA ARG A 10 -0.04 11.34 9.61
C ARG A 10 -0.65 12.66 9.10
N ASP A 11 0.11 13.43 8.34
CA ASP A 11 -0.35 14.66 7.68
C ASP A 11 -1.50 14.40 6.71
N ILE A 12 -1.45 13.28 5.97
CA ILE A 12 -2.54 12.85 5.08
C ILE A 12 -3.79 12.51 5.89
N TRP A 13 -3.64 11.72 6.96
CA TRP A 13 -4.73 11.30 7.83
C TRP A 13 -5.43 12.47 8.53
N GLN A 14 -4.68 13.49 8.94
CA GLN A 14 -5.24 14.67 9.60
C GLN A 14 -5.86 15.70 8.63
N SER A 15 -5.74 15.49 7.32
CA SER A 15 -6.26 16.41 6.33
C SER A 15 -7.75 16.19 6.04
N GLU A 16 -8.45 17.27 5.68
CA GLU A 16 -9.86 17.20 5.26
C GLU A 16 -10.04 16.42 3.94
N ASN A 17 -9.00 16.39 3.10
CA ASN A 17 -9.00 15.66 1.84
C ASN A 17 -7.69 14.86 1.66
N PRO A 18 -7.66 13.60 2.14
CA PRO A 18 -6.48 12.75 2.10
C PRO A 18 -5.90 12.55 0.68
N VAL A 19 -6.78 12.41 -0.32
CA VAL A 19 -6.37 12.21 -1.73
C VAL A 19 -5.62 13.42 -2.27
N ARG A 20 -6.16 14.62 -2.05
CA ARG A 20 -5.51 15.86 -2.46
C ARG A 20 -4.22 16.09 -1.68
N ARG A 21 -4.22 15.82 -0.37
CA ARG A 21 -3.03 16.01 0.48
C ARG A 21 -1.88 15.08 0.07
N ALA A 22 -2.18 13.83 -0.24
CA ALA A 22 -1.19 12.87 -0.74
C ALA A 22 -0.58 13.32 -2.08
N GLU A 23 -1.37 13.97 -2.94
CA GLU A 23 -0.89 14.54 -4.20
C GLU A 23 0.08 15.71 -3.97
N GLU A 24 -0.32 16.67 -3.14
CA GLU A 24 0.51 17.83 -2.78
C GLU A 24 1.84 17.41 -2.16
N LEU A 25 1.79 16.47 -1.19
CA LEU A 25 2.99 15.93 -0.56
C LEU A 25 3.85 15.15 -1.55
N GLY A 26 3.23 14.30 -2.39
CA GLY A 26 3.92 13.47 -3.37
C GLY A 26 4.72 14.27 -4.41
N GLN A 27 4.26 15.47 -4.77
CA GLN A 27 4.96 16.41 -5.66
C GLN A 27 6.14 17.11 -4.95
N GLY A 28 6.05 17.31 -3.64
CA GLY A 28 7.04 18.04 -2.84
C GLY A 28 8.10 17.17 -2.15
N LEU A 29 8.09 15.84 -2.34
CA LEU A 29 9.02 14.94 -1.67
C LEU A 29 10.47 15.19 -2.12
N ASN A 30 11.39 15.26 -1.16
CA ASN A 30 12.82 15.20 -1.44
C ASN A 30 13.24 13.78 -1.90
N GLN A 31 14.41 13.67 -2.55
CA GLN A 31 14.89 12.38 -3.08
C GLN A 31 15.04 11.28 -2.02
N GLY A 32 15.40 11.65 -0.77
CA GLY A 32 15.54 10.70 0.33
C GLY A 32 14.21 10.07 0.74
N ALA A 33 13.17 10.91 0.92
CA ALA A 33 11.82 10.47 1.23
C ALA A 33 11.22 9.63 0.08
N GLN A 34 11.45 10.03 -1.17
CA GLN A 34 11.04 9.24 -2.34
C GLN A 34 11.69 7.86 -2.33
N ALA A 35 13.01 7.78 -2.11
CA ALA A 35 13.73 6.51 -2.06
C ALA A 35 13.23 5.62 -0.90
N GLY A 36 12.99 6.19 0.28
CA GLY A 36 12.45 5.45 1.43
C GLY A 36 11.04 4.90 1.17
N ILE A 37 10.16 5.70 0.56
CA ILE A 37 8.81 5.24 0.17
C ILE A 37 8.90 4.11 -0.86
N GLN A 38 9.73 4.27 -1.90
CA GLN A 38 9.89 3.22 -2.91
C GLN A 38 10.47 1.93 -2.33
N ASP A 39 11.40 2.02 -1.36
CA ASP A 39 11.93 0.86 -0.64
C ASP A 39 10.82 0.12 0.13
N ILE A 40 9.98 0.85 0.88
CA ILE A 40 8.84 0.25 1.59
C ILE A 40 7.88 -0.44 0.61
N ILE A 41 7.49 0.25 -0.47
CA ILE A 41 6.61 -0.31 -1.49
C ILE A 41 7.22 -1.57 -2.12
N SER A 42 8.52 -1.56 -2.41
CA SER A 42 9.22 -2.73 -2.96
C SER A 42 9.15 -3.94 -2.03
N LYS A 43 9.27 -3.74 -0.71
CA LYS A 43 9.16 -4.81 0.30
C LYS A 43 7.74 -5.35 0.41
N ILE A 44 6.72 -4.49 0.33
CA ILE A 44 5.32 -4.91 0.31
C ILE A 44 5.06 -5.78 -0.93
N ARG A 45 5.53 -5.33 -2.10
CA ARG A 45 5.39 -6.10 -3.35
C ARG A 45 6.10 -7.44 -3.29
N ALA A 46 7.34 -7.48 -2.80
CA ALA A 46 8.10 -8.72 -2.65
C ALA A 46 7.36 -9.74 -1.77
N ARG A 47 6.72 -9.26 -0.69
CA ARG A 47 5.87 -10.11 0.17
C ARG A 47 4.60 -10.57 -0.55
N ALA A 48 3.92 -9.70 -1.29
CA ALA A 48 2.72 -10.05 -2.05
C ALA A 48 3.02 -11.15 -3.08
N ILE A 49 4.13 -11.01 -3.83
CA ILE A 49 4.61 -12.01 -4.78
C ILE A 49 4.91 -13.32 -4.05
N ALA A 50 5.71 -13.29 -2.97
CA ALA A 50 6.06 -14.50 -2.23
C ALA A 50 4.81 -15.24 -1.70
N ARG A 51 3.80 -14.50 -1.23
CA ARG A 51 2.53 -15.08 -0.77
C ARG A 51 1.75 -15.72 -1.92
N ALA A 52 1.68 -15.05 -3.07
CA ALA A 52 1.02 -15.59 -4.26
C ALA A 52 1.71 -16.88 -4.73
N SER A 53 3.04 -16.90 -4.81
CA SER A 53 3.82 -18.08 -5.19
C SER A 53 3.59 -19.26 -4.23
N LEU A 54 3.49 -19.01 -2.92
CA LEU A 54 3.17 -20.05 -1.94
C LEU A 54 1.76 -20.63 -2.14
N ALA A 55 0.77 -19.78 -2.42
CA ALA A 55 -0.60 -20.24 -2.71
C ALA A 55 -0.67 -21.10 -4.00
N SER A 56 0.09 -20.75 -5.04
CA SER A 56 0.15 -21.52 -6.29
C SER A 56 0.92 -22.84 -6.17
N SER A 57 1.83 -22.99 -5.21
CA SER A 57 2.48 -24.29 -4.98
C SER A 57 1.52 -25.41 -4.54
N THR A 58 0.26 -25.07 -4.20
CA THR A 58 -0.80 -26.02 -3.85
C THR A 58 -1.78 -26.32 -5.00
N ASP A 59 -1.86 -25.44 -6.01
CA ASP A 59 -2.68 -25.64 -7.21
C ASP A 59 -1.90 -25.14 -8.45
N ALA A 60 -1.59 -26.06 -9.35
CA ALA A 60 -0.83 -25.84 -10.57
C ALA A 60 -1.58 -24.98 -11.61
N ASN A 61 -1.92 -23.74 -11.26
CA ASN A 61 -2.36 -22.70 -12.17
C ASN A 61 -1.40 -21.52 -12.10
N SER A 62 -0.71 -21.31 -13.21
CA SER A 62 0.14 -20.18 -13.58
C SER A 62 -0.42 -18.85 -13.06
N ILE A 63 0.14 -18.33 -11.96
CA ILE A 63 -0.03 -16.93 -11.58
C ILE A 63 0.87 -16.12 -12.52
N ASP A 64 0.24 -15.25 -13.31
CA ASP A 64 0.90 -14.31 -14.20
C ASP A 64 1.71 -13.31 -13.36
N GLU A 65 3.02 -13.55 -13.21
CA GLU A 65 3.96 -12.62 -12.56
C GLU A 65 3.93 -11.21 -13.19
N GLY A 66 3.42 -11.08 -14.42
CA GLY A 66 3.19 -9.80 -15.09
C GLY A 66 2.11 -8.95 -14.44
N ALA A 67 1.11 -9.55 -13.77
CA ALA A 67 -0.03 -8.82 -13.19
C ALA A 67 0.33 -8.03 -11.90
N ILE A 68 1.47 -8.34 -11.29
CA ILE A 68 1.93 -7.69 -10.05
C ILE A 68 3.02 -6.63 -10.35
N SER A 69 3.43 -6.49 -11.62
CA SER A 69 4.43 -5.51 -12.03
C SER A 69 3.81 -4.13 -12.23
N ILE A 70 4.18 -3.19 -11.37
CA ILE A 70 3.97 -1.76 -11.59
C ILE A 70 5.32 -1.11 -11.60
N ASP A 71 5.85 -0.85 -12.79
CA ASP A 71 7.02 -0.01 -12.93
C ASP A 71 6.65 1.41 -12.49
N ASN A 72 7.31 1.86 -11.42
CA ASN A 72 7.31 3.23 -10.93
C ASN A 72 5.93 3.79 -10.51
N ALA A 73 5.37 3.28 -9.41
CA ALA A 73 4.17 3.85 -8.82
C ALA A 73 4.42 5.32 -8.43
N SER A 74 3.49 6.20 -8.81
CA SER A 74 3.52 7.61 -8.43
C SER A 74 3.68 7.77 -6.92
N ASN A 75 4.43 8.78 -6.49
CA ASN A 75 4.60 9.08 -5.06
C ASN A 75 3.25 9.30 -4.36
N LYS A 76 2.29 9.94 -5.04
CA LYS A 76 0.91 10.11 -4.54
C LYS A 76 0.27 8.77 -4.22
N HIS A 77 0.35 7.82 -5.14
CA HIS A 77 -0.27 6.50 -5.02
C HIS A 77 0.39 5.68 -3.91
N SER A 78 1.71 5.76 -3.82
CA SER A 78 2.48 5.11 -2.76
C SER A 78 2.12 5.65 -1.38
N LEU A 79 2.01 6.97 -1.24
CA LEU A 79 1.56 7.62 0.00
C LEU A 79 0.13 7.23 0.35
N LEU A 80 -0.79 7.18 -0.62
CA LEU A 80 -2.17 6.75 -0.38
C LEU A 80 -2.27 5.30 0.08
N LEU A 81 -1.50 4.39 -0.51
CA LEU A 81 -1.45 3.00 -0.09
C LEU A 81 -0.99 2.88 1.37
N LEU A 82 0.08 3.58 1.74
CA LEU A 82 0.59 3.58 3.11
C LEU A 82 -0.42 4.19 4.10
N TYR A 83 -1.10 5.27 3.70
CA TYR A 83 -2.19 5.86 4.47
C TYR A 83 -3.32 4.86 4.72
N PHE A 84 -3.85 4.21 3.68
CA PHE A 84 -4.92 3.22 3.84
C PHE A 84 -4.50 2.07 4.75
N ALA A 85 -3.30 1.56 4.57
CA ALA A 85 -2.78 0.47 5.36
C ALA A 85 -2.50 0.84 6.82
N MET A 86 -2.10 2.08 7.12
CA MET A 86 -1.86 2.53 8.50
C MET A 86 -3.14 2.98 9.22
N TYR A 87 -4.06 3.68 8.57
CA TYR A 87 -5.15 4.34 9.31
C TYR A 87 -6.55 3.81 8.98
N ASP A 88 -6.75 3.25 7.79
CA ASP A 88 -8.08 2.76 7.38
C ASP A 88 -8.22 1.24 7.45
N SER A 89 -7.10 0.50 7.51
CA SER A 89 -7.09 -0.98 7.50
C SER A 89 -7.80 -1.59 8.71
N ASP A 90 -7.69 -0.98 9.89
CA ASP A 90 -8.34 -1.45 11.11
C ASP A 90 -9.88 -1.41 10.99
N SER A 91 -10.43 -0.41 10.28
CA SER A 91 -11.87 -0.30 10.06
C SER A 91 -12.44 -1.46 9.23
N LEU A 92 -11.60 -2.14 8.44
CA LEU A 92 -12.00 -3.29 7.65
C LEU A 92 -12.34 -4.51 8.52
N ALA A 93 -11.88 -4.54 9.78
CA ALA A 93 -12.16 -5.63 10.72
C ALA A 93 -13.67 -5.82 10.95
N ASP A 94 -14.42 -4.72 10.96
CA ASP A 94 -15.86 -4.70 11.23
C ASP A 94 -16.72 -4.99 9.99
N TYR A 95 -16.11 -5.06 8.80
CA TYR A 95 -16.83 -5.26 7.56
C TYR A 95 -17.03 -6.75 7.26
N SER A 96 -18.15 -7.06 6.60
CA SER A 96 -18.34 -8.39 6.00
C SER A 96 -17.26 -8.67 4.95
N VAL A 97 -17.04 -9.95 4.65
CA VAL A 97 -16.04 -10.38 3.64
C VAL A 97 -16.25 -9.67 2.29
N ASP A 98 -17.50 -9.60 1.82
CA ASP A 98 -17.83 -8.95 0.54
C ASP A 98 -17.66 -7.43 0.57
N ALA A 99 -17.90 -6.79 1.73
CA ALA A 99 -17.71 -5.36 1.90
C ALA A 99 -16.22 -5.01 1.97
N ARG A 100 -15.43 -5.82 2.68
CA ARG A 100 -13.97 -5.71 2.71
C ARG A 100 -13.38 -5.85 1.31
N GLU A 101 -13.78 -6.88 0.57
CA GLU A 101 -13.28 -7.11 -0.79
C GLU A 101 -13.61 -5.94 -1.74
N ARG A 102 -14.82 -5.37 -1.65
CA ARG A 102 -15.18 -4.17 -2.41
C ARG A 102 -14.34 -2.96 -2.02
N CYS A 103 -14.05 -2.79 -0.74
CA CYS A 103 -13.19 -1.71 -0.26
C CYS A 103 -11.76 -1.84 -0.80
N LEU A 104 -11.17 -3.05 -0.73
CA LEU A 104 -9.83 -3.33 -1.25
C LEU A 104 -9.74 -3.09 -2.77
N LYS A 105 -10.78 -3.43 -3.53
CA LYS A 105 -10.87 -3.09 -4.97
C LYS A 105 -10.92 -1.57 -5.19
N GLY A 106 -11.73 -0.85 -4.41
CA GLY A 106 -11.78 0.61 -4.49
C GLY A 106 -10.43 1.27 -4.15
N TRP A 107 -9.65 0.69 -3.23
CA TRP A 107 -8.29 1.15 -2.95
C TRP A 107 -7.32 0.82 -4.09
N SER A 108 -7.41 -0.39 -4.66
CA SER A 108 -6.64 -0.79 -5.83
C SER A 108 -6.82 0.20 -7.00
N GLU A 109 -8.06 0.60 -7.28
CA GLU A 109 -8.38 1.61 -8.30
C GLU A 109 -7.84 3.01 -7.95
N GLN A 110 -7.93 3.43 -6.69
CA GLN A 110 -7.46 4.76 -6.26
C GLN A 110 -5.95 4.92 -6.25
N THR A 111 -5.23 3.83 -6.02
CA THR A 111 -3.77 3.85 -5.91
C THR A 111 -3.07 3.24 -7.12
N ASP A 112 -3.82 2.76 -8.12
CA ASP A 112 -3.31 1.97 -9.24
C ASP A 112 -2.49 0.72 -8.83
N PHE A 113 -2.56 0.25 -7.58
CA PHE A 113 -1.82 -0.93 -7.14
C PHE A 113 -2.66 -2.20 -7.34
N PRO A 114 -2.06 -3.37 -7.64
CA PRO A 114 -2.80 -4.60 -7.80
C PRO A 114 -3.38 -4.99 -6.45
N ILE A 115 -4.55 -5.64 -6.45
CA ILE A 115 -5.28 -5.96 -5.22
C ILE A 115 -4.46 -6.82 -4.25
N GLU A 116 -3.54 -7.64 -4.75
CA GLU A 116 -2.61 -8.46 -3.97
C GLU A 116 -1.66 -7.60 -3.14
N VAL A 117 -1.18 -6.49 -3.71
CA VAL A 117 -0.31 -5.53 -3.02
C VAL A 117 -1.12 -4.75 -1.98
N ILE A 118 -2.35 -4.36 -2.29
CA ILE A 118 -3.26 -3.72 -1.32
C ILE A 118 -3.49 -4.65 -0.13
N ARG A 119 -3.82 -5.92 -0.39
CA ARG A 119 -4.06 -6.93 0.64
C ARG A 119 -2.83 -7.13 1.51
N GLU A 120 -1.63 -7.23 0.93
CA GLU A 120 -0.41 -7.40 1.72
C GLU A 120 -0.10 -6.16 2.57
N ALA A 121 -0.32 -4.95 2.04
CA ALA A 121 -0.20 -3.72 2.83
C ALA A 121 -1.17 -3.68 4.02
N VAL A 122 -2.42 -4.12 3.81
CA VAL A 122 -3.43 -4.24 4.87
C VAL A 122 -3.07 -5.30 5.90
N ILE A 123 -2.53 -6.45 5.48
CA ILE A 123 -2.05 -7.50 6.39
C ILE A 123 -0.91 -6.99 7.28
N LEU A 124 0.00 -6.18 6.72
CA LEU A 124 1.04 -5.52 7.50
C LEU A 124 0.43 -4.56 8.53
N GLY A 125 -0.55 -3.77 8.13
CA GLY A 125 -1.16 -2.75 8.98
C GLY A 125 -0.14 -1.75 9.53
N VAL A 126 -0.50 -1.01 10.59
CA VAL A 126 0.42 -0.06 11.24
C VAL A 126 1.70 -0.75 11.70
N ASN A 127 1.58 -1.84 12.48
CA ASN A 127 2.72 -2.45 13.15
C ASN A 127 3.72 -3.07 12.16
N GLY A 128 3.21 -3.71 11.10
CA GLY A 128 4.04 -4.24 10.03
C GLY A 128 4.72 -3.11 9.26
N LEU A 129 4.00 -2.05 8.88
CA LEU A 129 4.58 -0.93 8.14
C LEU A 129 5.62 -0.16 8.96
N ARG A 130 5.37 0.06 10.26
CA ARG A 130 6.33 0.67 11.20
C ARG A 130 7.63 -0.11 11.37
N SER A 131 7.66 -1.39 11.00
CA SER A 131 8.88 -2.19 11.02
C SER A 131 9.69 -2.08 9.71
N LEU A 132 9.07 -1.55 8.66
CA LEU A 132 9.68 -1.32 7.35
C LEU A 132 10.17 0.12 7.18
N ILE A 133 9.55 1.04 7.93
CA ILE A 133 9.93 2.42 8.23
C ILE A 133 10.95 2.36 9.39
#